data_AF-A0A524DXI3-F1
#
_entry.id   AF-A0A524DXI3-F1
#
_cell.length_a   1.000
_cell.length_b   1.000
_cell.length_c   1.000
_cell.angle_alpha   90.00
_cell.angle_beta   90.00
_cell.angle_gamma   90.00
#
_symmetry.space_group_name_H-M   'P 1'
#
loop_
_entity.id
_entity.type
_entity.pdbx_description
1 polymer ?
#
loop_
_entity_poly.entity_id
_entity_poly.type
_entity_poly.pdbx_seq_one_letter_code
_entity_poly.pdbx_strand_id
1 'polypeptide(L)'
;MPRQMKLFPQDERAAKESIQKQKVLDALKEQEREERDLDYERKKQAKLNRRPKSEFYQCDCGIRLHWRVAFGHRSGCPQCHKPISLSDIFE
;
A
#
# COMPACT_ATOMS: atom_id res chain seq x y z
N MET A 1 21.29 52.60 -32.23
CA MET A 1 21.83 51.97 -31.00
C MET A 1 21.99 50.48 -31.27
N PRO A 2 23.21 49.91 -31.31
CA PRO A 2 23.36 48.48 -31.50
C PRO A 2 22.92 47.75 -30.23
N ARG A 3 22.04 46.74 -30.36
CA ARG A 3 21.72 45.83 -29.25
C ARG A 3 22.97 45.01 -28.94
N GLN A 4 23.52 45.16 -27.73
CA GLN A 4 24.57 44.28 -27.23
C GLN A 4 24.08 42.83 -27.32
N MET A 5 24.73 42.01 -28.15
CA MET A 5 24.48 40.58 -28.17
C MET A 5 25.08 39.98 -26.91
N LYS A 6 24.31 39.15 -26.20
CA LYS A 6 24.78 38.43 -25.01
C LYS A 6 25.93 37.50 -25.41
N LEU A 7 27.06 37.60 -24.70
CA LEU A 7 28.30 36.90 -25.06
C LEU A 7 28.20 35.36 -25.05
N PHE A 8 27.23 34.75 -24.34
CA PHE A 8 27.10 33.28 -24.26
C PHE A 8 25.63 32.82 -24.27
N PRO A 9 25.00 32.68 -25.45
CA PRO A 9 23.63 32.18 -25.58
C PRO A 9 23.46 30.68 -25.29
N GLN A 10 24.55 29.91 -25.33
CA GLN A 10 24.56 28.46 -25.08
C GLN A 10 24.33 28.13 -23.60
N ASP A 11 24.84 28.95 -22.68
CA ASP A 11 24.68 28.75 -21.23
C ASP A 11 23.23 28.97 -20.76
N GLU A 12 22.50 29.91 -21.35
CA GLU A 12 21.07 30.12 -21.05
C GLU A 12 20.19 28.96 -21.54
N ARG A 13 20.57 28.28 -22.63
CA ARG A 13 19.85 27.10 -23.14
C ARG A 13 20.12 25.88 -22.27
N ALA A 14 21.38 25.65 -21.90
CA ALA A 14 21.77 24.56 -21.00
C ALA A 14 21.11 24.71 -19.61
N ALA A 15 20.99 25.94 -19.09
CA ALA A 15 20.29 26.23 -17.85
C ALA A 15 18.77 25.97 -17.95
N LYS A 16 18.13 26.29 -19.08
CA LYS A 16 16.70 25.99 -19.29
C LYS A 16 16.44 24.49 -19.43
N GLU A 17 17.35 23.77 -20.09
CA GLU A 17 17.27 22.32 -20.23
C GLU A 17 17.47 21.60 -18.89
N SER A 18 18.38 22.07 -18.03
CA SER A 18 18.56 21.48 -16.70
C SER A 18 17.34 21.71 -15.80
N ILE A 19 16.72 22.90 -15.87
CA ILE A 19 15.47 23.21 -15.16
C ILE A 19 14.32 22.33 -15.67
N GLN A 20 14.21 22.11 -16.99
CA GLN A 20 13.20 21.20 -17.54
C GLN A 20 13.44 19.75 -17.08
N LYS A 21 14.69 19.28 -17.12
CA LYS A 21 15.04 17.92 -16.64
C LYS A 21 14.74 17.74 -15.16
N GLN A 22 15.00 18.75 -14.32
CA GLN A 22 14.64 18.72 -12.90
C GLN A 22 13.13 18.62 -12.70
N LYS A 23 12.32 19.43 -13.40
CA LYS A 23 10.86 19.35 -13.33
C LYS A 23 10.30 17.98 -13.71
N VAL A 24 10.89 17.34 -14.72
CA VAL A 24 10.49 15.98 -15.14
C VAL A 24 10.85 14.95 -14.06
N LEU A 25 12.04 15.06 -13.45
CA LEU A 25 12.45 14.18 -12.37
C LEU A 25 11.58 14.34 -11.11
N ASP A 26 11.19 15.57 -10.78
CA ASP A 26 10.33 15.84 -9.63
C ASP A 26 8.92 15.30 -9.87
N ALA A 27 8.36 15.46 -11.08
CA ALA A 27 7.08 14.87 -11.46
C ALA A 27 7.10 13.33 -11.40
N LEU A 28 8.19 12.69 -11.84
CA LEU A 28 8.34 11.23 -11.72
C LEU A 28 8.39 10.76 -10.26
N LYS A 29 9.08 11.49 -9.40
CA LYS A 29 9.13 11.18 -7.96
C LYS A 29 7.78 11.37 -7.27
N GLU A 30 6.99 12.34 -7.72
CA GLU A 30 5.65 12.60 -7.21
C GLU A 30 4.69 11.47 -7.61
N GLN A 31 4.71 11.04 -8.89
CA GLN A 31 3.97 9.87 -9.34
C GLN A 31 4.35 8.60 -8.57
N GLU A 32 5.63 8.37 -8.31
CA GLU A 32 6.09 7.21 -7.53
C GLU A 32 5.64 7.27 -6.04
N ARG A 33 5.42 8.46 -5.48
CA ARG A 33 4.80 8.59 -4.15
C ARG A 33 3.32 8.29 -4.20
N GLU A 34 2.61 8.86 -5.16
CA GLU A 34 1.18 8.62 -5.35
C GLU A 34 0.89 7.13 -5.56
N GLU A 35 1.70 6.42 -6.36
CA GLU A 35 1.56 4.98 -6.55
C GLU A 35 1.78 4.19 -5.26
N ARG A 36 2.75 4.60 -4.43
CA ARG A 36 3.01 3.97 -3.12
C ARG A 36 1.87 4.22 -2.13
N ASP A 37 1.33 5.43 -2.12
CA ASP A 37 0.19 5.78 -1.27
C ASP A 37 -1.06 5.00 -1.71
N LEU A 38 -1.31 4.87 -3.02
CA LEU A 38 -2.39 4.05 -3.58
C LEU A 38 -2.22 2.56 -3.29
N ASP A 39 -0.99 2.03 -3.31
CA ASP A 39 -0.71 0.64 -2.91
C ASP A 39 -0.95 0.44 -1.40
N TYR A 40 -0.55 1.40 -0.57
CA TYR A 40 -0.81 1.38 0.86
C TYR A 40 -2.31 1.44 1.17
N GLU A 41 -3.07 2.30 0.49
CA GLU A 41 -4.53 2.38 0.63
C GLU A 41 -5.22 1.11 0.15
N ARG A 42 -4.81 0.53 -1.00
CA ARG A 42 -5.33 -0.77 -1.47
C ARG A 42 -5.08 -1.88 -0.47
N LYS A 43 -3.86 -1.97 0.09
CA LYS A 43 -3.52 -2.95 1.15
C LYS A 43 -4.31 -2.70 2.43
N LYS A 44 -4.59 -1.44 2.78
CA LYS A 44 -5.40 -1.08 3.95
C LYS A 44 -6.87 -1.45 3.75
N GLN A 45 -7.46 -1.18 2.58
CA GLN A 45 -8.83 -1.58 2.25
C GLN A 45 -8.99 -3.11 2.22
N ALA A 46 -8.02 -3.84 1.66
CA ALA A 46 -8.03 -5.31 1.68
C ALA A 46 -8.00 -5.89 3.11
N LYS A 47 -7.40 -5.17 4.08
CA LYS A 47 -7.38 -5.55 5.50
C LYS A 47 -8.67 -5.15 6.24
N LEU A 48 -9.39 -4.12 5.79
CA LEU A 48 -10.58 -3.59 6.47
C LEU A 48 -11.89 -4.30 6.09
N ASN A 49 -11.95 -5.01 4.97
CA ASN A 49 -13.22 -5.55 4.45
C ASN A 49 -13.54 -6.99 4.87
N ARG A 50 -12.82 -7.59 5.82
CA ARG A 50 -13.16 -8.93 6.30
C ARG A 50 -14.23 -8.83 7.39
N ARG A 51 -15.50 -8.91 6.98
CA ARG A 51 -16.61 -9.07 7.91
C ARG A 51 -16.61 -10.51 8.43
N PRO A 52 -16.61 -10.72 9.76
CA PRO A 52 -16.72 -12.06 10.29
C PRO A 52 -18.12 -12.63 10.00
N LYS A 53 -18.20 -13.90 9.61
CA LYS A 53 -19.46 -14.62 9.39
C LYS A 53 -20.32 -14.68 10.66
N SER A 54 -19.64 -14.82 11.79
CA SER A 54 -20.24 -14.94 13.11
C SER A 54 -19.32 -14.33 14.17
N GLU A 55 -19.91 -13.92 15.30
CA GLU A 55 -19.13 -13.42 16.44
C GLU A 55 -18.25 -14.52 17.07
N PHE A 56 -18.66 -15.78 16.90
CA PHE A 56 -17.97 -16.95 17.41
C PHE A 56 -17.67 -17.96 16.30
N TYR A 57 -16.41 -18.36 16.18
CA TYR A 57 -15.96 -19.51 15.42
C TYR A 57 -16.14 -20.78 16.24
N GLN A 58 -16.71 -21.81 15.63
CA GLN A 58 -16.87 -23.14 16.24
C GLN A 58 -15.97 -24.12 15.49
N CYS A 59 -15.04 -24.74 16.22
CA CYS A 59 -14.16 -25.75 15.65
C CYS A 59 -14.84 -27.14 15.70
N ASP A 60 -14.42 -28.06 14.82
CA ASP A 60 -14.88 -29.47 14.80
C ASP A 60 -14.71 -30.18 16.14
N CYS A 61 -13.74 -29.78 16.95
CA CYS A 61 -13.51 -30.37 18.28
C CYS A 61 -14.50 -29.87 19.34
N GLY A 62 -15.48 -29.04 18.96
CA GLY A 62 -16.52 -28.52 19.85
C GLY A 62 -16.17 -27.24 20.60
N ILE A 63 -14.94 -26.72 20.46
CA ILE A 63 -14.58 -25.45 21.12
C ILE A 63 -15.20 -24.27 20.37
N ARG A 64 -15.67 -23.29 21.14
CA ARG A 64 -16.24 -22.04 20.64
C ARG A 64 -15.31 -20.88 21.04
N LEU A 65 -14.83 -20.15 20.04
CA LEU A 65 -13.86 -19.08 20.20
C LEU A 65 -14.41 -17.80 19.59
N HIS A 66 -14.19 -16.65 20.23
CA HIS A 66 -14.49 -15.37 19.59
C HIS A 66 -13.65 -15.22 18.32
N TRP A 67 -14.22 -14.70 17.23
CA TRP A 67 -13.55 -14.64 15.91
C TRP A 67 -12.17 -13.98 15.96
N ARG A 68 -11.99 -12.94 16.81
CA ARG A 68 -10.69 -12.28 17.04
C ARG A 68 -9.62 -13.23 17.58
N VAL A 69 -10.02 -14.12 18.49
CA VAL A 69 -9.13 -15.12 19.10
C VAL A 69 -8.77 -16.16 18.06
N ALA A 70 -9.77 -16.70 17.35
CA ALA A 70 -9.56 -17.65 16.25
C ALA A 70 -8.63 -17.10 15.16
N PHE A 71 -8.78 -15.82 14.80
CA PHE A 71 -7.90 -15.14 13.84
C PHE A 71 -6.48 -14.91 14.36
N GLY A 72 -6.33 -14.64 15.66
CA GLY A 72 -5.02 -14.47 16.29
C GLY A 72 -4.22 -15.77 16.40
N HIS A 73 -4.90 -16.92 16.49
CA HIS A 73 -4.26 -18.23 16.59
C HIS A 73 -3.77 -18.75 15.23
N ARG A 74 -2.57 -18.33 14.85
CA ARG A 74 -1.89 -18.78 13.61
C ARG A 74 -1.53 -20.27 13.61
N SER A 75 -1.38 -20.88 14.78
CA SER A 75 -1.03 -22.30 14.95
C SER A 75 -2.22 -23.25 14.88
N GLY A 76 -3.43 -22.74 14.66
CA GLY A 76 -4.66 -23.53 14.65
C GLY A 76 -5.41 -23.49 15.97
N CYS A 77 -6.44 -24.34 16.08
CA CYS A 77 -7.31 -24.40 17.24
C CYS A 77 -6.54 -24.77 18.52
N PRO A 78 -6.74 -24.06 19.65
CA PRO A 78 -6.01 -24.30 20.89
C PRO A 78 -6.24 -25.70 21.49
N GLN A 79 -7.37 -26.35 21.15
CA GLN A 79 -7.71 -27.67 21.70
C GLN A 79 -7.23 -28.84 20.83
N CYS A 80 -7.45 -28.78 19.51
CA CYS A 80 -7.19 -29.88 18.58
C CYS A 80 -6.06 -29.60 17.59
N HIS A 81 -5.45 -28.41 17.67
CA HIS A 81 -4.36 -27.93 16.80
C HIS A 81 -4.64 -28.00 15.30
N LYS A 82 -5.89 -28.25 14.89
CA LYS A 82 -6.30 -28.19 13.49
C LYS A 82 -6.17 -26.75 12.97
N PRO A 83 -5.69 -26.54 11.73
CA PRO A 83 -5.57 -25.21 11.15
C PRO A 83 -6.95 -24.56 11.04
N ILE A 84 -7.06 -23.29 11.45
CA ILE A 84 -8.29 -22.52 11.31
C ILE A 84 -8.25 -21.81 9.96
N SER A 85 -9.17 -22.14 9.06
CA SER A 85 -9.22 -21.50 7.76
C SER A 85 -9.83 -20.09 7.89
N LEU A 86 -9.26 -19.12 7.18
CA LEU A 86 -9.78 -17.75 7.18
C LEU A 86 -11.16 -17.66 6.52
N SER A 87 -11.46 -18.58 5.60
CA SER A 87 -12.77 -18.76 4.98
C SER A 87 -13.86 -19.22 5.96
N ASP A 88 -13.51 -19.85 7.08
CA ASP A 88 -14.50 -20.24 8.09
C ASP A 88 -14.83 -19.09 9.04
N ILE A 89 -13.92 -18.13 9.20
CA ILE A 89 -14.09 -16.97 10.10
C ILE A 89 -14.76 -15.80 9.36
N PHE A 90 -14.39 -15.54 8.12
CA PHE A 90 -14.79 -14.34 7.37
C PHE A 90 -15.62 -14.71 6.13
N GLU A 91 -16.54 -13.81 5.76
CA GLU A 91 -17.30 -13.86 4.49
C GLU A 91 -16.41 -13.60 3.27
#